data_AF-A0A660UW46-F1
#
_entry.id   AF-A0A660UW46-F1
#
_cell.length_a   1.000
_cell.length_b   1.000
_cell.length_c   1.000
_cell.angle_alpha   90.00
_cell.angle_beta   90.00
_cell.angle_gamma   90.00
#
_symmetry.space_group_name_H-M   'P 1'
#
loop_
_entity.id
_entity.type
_entity.pdbx_description
1 polymer ?
#
loop_
_entity_poly.entity_id
_entity_poly.type
_entity_poly.pdbx_seq_one_letter_code
_entity_poly.pdbx_strand_id
1 'polypeptide(L)'
;MAKGSAILRYLLFCIFFTAGAGAVALSILIDPEISNYYQSRLQLRQVEEGNVRVKRLIAQYDAQIQQIEMDPNLLGKLQRFTFGHEPDLDGAILPKASEEELAAAKTALFAELNNQKGARLVPQWVHRCARTNNRRVLFVSGCGLLVITFIFFGAPRRHRPPRRKPDETPLPGRLKM
;
A
#
# COMPACT_ATOMS: atom_id res chain seq x y z
N MET A 1 11.99 -12.81 47.32
CA MET A 1 12.38 -12.01 46.12
C MET A 1 12.35 -12.78 44.78
N ALA A 2 12.09 -14.09 44.72
CA ALA A 2 12.12 -14.87 43.47
C ALA A 2 10.95 -14.63 42.48
N LYS A 3 9.82 -14.05 42.93
CA LYS A 3 8.62 -13.85 42.09
C LYS A 3 8.78 -12.73 41.05
N GLY A 4 9.48 -11.63 41.38
CA GLY A 4 9.67 -10.50 40.47
C GLY A 4 10.51 -10.82 39.23
N SER A 5 11.52 -11.68 39.37
CA SER A 5 12.35 -12.14 38.25
C SER A 5 11.57 -12.96 37.22
N ALA A 6 10.59 -13.75 37.66
CA ALA A 6 9.75 -14.54 36.75
C ALA A 6 8.80 -13.64 35.94
N ILE A 7 8.22 -12.62 36.55
CA ILE A 7 7.33 -11.66 35.89
C ILE A 7 8.10 -10.84 34.85
N LEU A 8 9.31 -10.35 35.19
CA LEU A 8 10.14 -9.59 34.25
C LEU A 8 10.52 -10.43 33.02
N ARG A 9 10.87 -11.71 33.23
CA ARG A 9 11.17 -12.65 32.14
C ARG A 9 9.97 -12.89 31.24
N TYR A 10 8.77 -13.00 31.82
CA TYR A 10 7.53 -13.16 31.08
C TYR A 10 7.21 -11.91 30.24
N LEU A 11 7.33 -10.71 30.82
CA LEU A 11 7.09 -9.46 30.09
C LEU A 11 8.06 -9.28 28.92
N LEU A 12 9.35 -9.53 29.15
CA LEU A 12 10.36 -9.49 28.09
C LEU A 12 10.05 -10.51 26.99
N PHE A 13 9.69 -11.75 27.37
CA PHE A 13 9.26 -12.77 26.41
C PHE A 13 8.09 -12.27 25.56
N CYS A 14 7.05 -11.70 26.15
CA CYS A 14 5.90 -11.17 25.42
C CYS A 14 6.30 -10.04 24.45
N ILE A 15 7.16 -9.11 24.87
CA ILE A 15 7.59 -7.98 24.03
C ILE A 15 8.40 -8.48 22.84
N PHE A 16 9.42 -9.31 23.07
CA PHE A 16 10.26 -9.83 22.00
C PHE A 16 9.51 -10.80 21.09
N PHE A 17 8.61 -11.61 21.64
CA PHE A 17 7.78 -12.53 20.86
C PHE A 17 6.82 -11.76 19.94
N THR A 18 6.09 -10.78 20.46
CA THR A 18 5.16 -9.97 19.65
C THR A 18 5.90 -9.12 18.62
N ALA A 19 7.05 -8.55 18.96
CA ALA A 19 7.89 -7.83 18.00
C ALA A 19 8.42 -8.75 16.89
N GLY A 20 8.92 -9.94 17.23
CA GLY A 20 9.41 -10.93 16.27
C GLY A 20 8.31 -11.47 15.38
N ALA A 21 7.18 -11.88 15.96
CA ALA A 21 6.00 -12.34 15.22
C ALA A 21 5.44 -11.24 14.32
N GLY A 22 5.36 -10.01 14.82
CA GLY A 22 4.95 -8.84 14.04
C GLY A 22 5.87 -8.58 12.85
N ALA A 23 7.19 -8.65 13.03
CA ALA A 23 8.16 -8.47 11.95
C ALA A 23 8.02 -9.56 10.86
N VAL A 24 7.83 -10.82 11.25
CA VAL A 24 7.61 -11.93 10.31
C VAL A 24 6.29 -11.76 9.57
N ALA A 25 5.19 -11.49 10.29
CA ALA A 25 3.87 -11.27 9.70
C ALA A 25 3.91 -10.10 8.71
N LEU A 26 4.49 -8.96 9.11
CA LEU A 26 4.63 -7.79 8.26
C LEU A 26 5.49 -8.09 7.02
N SER A 27 6.56 -8.86 7.17
CA SER A 27 7.41 -9.28 6.04
C SER A 27 6.65 -10.13 5.01
N ILE A 28 5.65 -10.90 5.43
CA ILE A 28 4.84 -11.74 4.53
C ILE A 28 3.70 -10.92 3.92
N LEU A 29 3.05 -10.06 4.70
CA LEU A 29 1.87 -9.30 4.28
C LEU A 29 2.17 -8.11 3.37
N ILE A 30 3.36 -7.51 3.49
CA ILE A 30 3.71 -6.30 2.72
C ILE A 30 3.63 -6.50 1.21
N ASP A 31 3.98 -7.69 0.74
CA ASP A 31 4.03 -8.03 -0.68
C ASP A 31 3.50 -9.46 -0.84
N PRO A 32 2.29 -9.67 -1.43
CA PRO A 32 1.61 -8.76 -2.35
C PRO A 32 0.51 -7.87 -1.74
N GLU A 33 0.04 -8.13 -0.53
CA GLU A 33 -1.27 -7.65 -0.07
C GLU A 33 -1.34 -6.13 0.14
N ILE A 34 -0.40 -5.58 0.93
CA ILE A 34 -0.36 -4.14 1.20
C ILE A 34 -0.03 -3.37 -0.08
N SER A 35 0.92 -3.86 -0.88
CA SER A 35 1.27 -3.27 -2.17
C SER A 35 0.05 -3.19 -3.10
N ASN A 36 -0.67 -4.30 -3.26
CA ASN A 36 -1.87 -4.37 -4.09
C ASN A 36 -2.98 -3.44 -3.58
N TYR A 37 -3.21 -3.38 -2.27
CA TYR A 37 -4.21 -2.48 -1.68
C TYR A 37 -3.95 -1.01 -2.08
N TYR A 38 -2.71 -0.56 -1.95
CA TYR A 38 -2.34 0.82 -2.33
C TYR A 38 -2.39 1.04 -3.85
N GLN A 39 -1.99 0.06 -4.65
CA GLN A 39 -2.08 0.14 -6.12
C GLN A 39 -3.53 0.21 -6.59
N SER A 40 -4.43 -0.61 -6.05
CA SER A 40 -5.85 -0.57 -6.38
C SER A 40 -6.49 0.76 -5.97
N ARG A 41 -6.13 1.31 -4.80
CA ARG A 41 -6.59 2.64 -4.38
C ARG A 41 -6.12 3.75 -5.31
N LEU A 42 -4.89 3.66 -5.80
CA LEU A 42 -4.34 4.57 -6.79
C LEU A 42 -5.12 4.51 -8.12
N GLN A 43 -5.38 3.30 -8.62
CA GLN A 43 -6.17 3.10 -9.83
C GLN A 43 -7.59 3.64 -9.67
N LEU A 44 -8.24 3.38 -8.53
CA LEU A 44 -9.57 3.89 -8.24
C LEU A 44 -9.62 5.42 -8.27
N ARG A 45 -8.64 6.11 -7.66
CA ARG A 45 -8.57 7.57 -7.72
C ARG A 45 -8.40 8.09 -9.14
N GLN A 46 -7.53 7.47 -9.94
CA GLN A 46 -7.33 7.87 -11.34
C GLN A 46 -8.62 7.71 -12.16
N VAL A 47 -9.36 6.62 -11.94
CA VAL A 47 -10.66 6.40 -12.60
C VAL A 47 -11.69 7.42 -12.13
N GLU A 48 -11.72 7.75 -10.85
CA GLU A 48 -12.63 8.76 -10.29
C GLU A 48 -12.35 10.16 -10.85
N GLU A 49 -11.09 10.59 -10.87
CA GLU A 49 -10.66 11.84 -11.49
C GLU A 49 -11.00 11.89 -12.98
N GLY A 50 -10.78 10.78 -13.69
CA GLY A 50 -11.18 10.60 -15.08
C GLY A 50 -12.69 10.76 -15.27
N ASN A 51 -13.50 10.14 -14.43
CA ASN A 51 -14.96 10.24 -14.47
C ASN A 51 -15.45 11.66 -14.20
N VAL A 52 -14.85 12.36 -13.23
CA VAL A 52 -15.19 13.77 -12.95
C VAL A 52 -14.86 14.64 -14.15
N ARG A 53 -13.70 14.43 -14.79
CA ARG A 53 -13.32 15.16 -16.01
C ARG A 53 -14.30 14.89 -17.15
N VAL A 54 -14.65 13.62 -17.41
CA VAL A 54 -15.62 13.26 -18.47
C VAL A 54 -16.99 13.90 -18.20
N LYS A 55 -17.49 13.84 -16.96
CA LYS A 55 -18.75 14.51 -16.60
C LYS A 55 -18.71 16.02 -16.83
N ARG A 56 -17.60 16.67 -16.50
CA ARG A 56 -17.42 18.10 -16.75
C ARG A 56 -17.42 18.41 -18.25
N LEU A 57 -16.77 17.58 -19.07
CA LEU A 57 -16.78 17.75 -20.51
C LEU A 57 -18.19 17.57 -21.09
N ILE A 58 -18.92 16.53 -20.66
CA ILE A 58 -20.31 16.32 -21.08
C ILE A 58 -21.16 17.56 -20.75
N ALA A 59 -21.07 18.07 -19.52
CA ALA A 59 -21.81 19.27 -19.14
C ALA A 59 -21.43 20.52 -19.96
N GLN A 60 -20.16 20.64 -20.35
CA GLN A 60 -19.71 21.72 -21.25
C GLN A 60 -20.28 21.58 -22.65
N TYR A 61 -20.26 20.36 -23.21
CA TYR A 61 -20.84 20.10 -24.53
C TYR A 61 -22.35 20.27 -24.54
N ASP A 62 -23.06 19.81 -23.52
CA ASP A 62 -24.51 20.01 -23.39
C ASP A 62 -24.86 21.50 -23.36
N ALA A 63 -24.10 22.32 -22.64
CA ALA A 63 -24.29 23.77 -22.62
C ALA A 63 -24.04 24.41 -23.99
N GLN A 64 -23.04 23.93 -24.74
CA GLN A 64 -22.76 24.40 -26.10
C GLN A 64 -23.86 23.99 -27.08
N ILE A 65 -24.37 22.76 -26.98
CA ILE A 65 -25.49 22.28 -27.81
C ILE A 65 -26.73 23.12 -27.55
N GLN A 66 -27.06 23.41 -26.29
CA GLN A 66 -28.17 24.30 -25.95
C GLN A 66 -28.01 25.71 -26.53
N GLN A 67 -26.80 26.27 -26.51
CA GLN A 67 -26.54 27.57 -27.15
C GLN A 67 -26.76 27.53 -28.66
N ILE A 68 -26.38 26.44 -29.31
CA ILE A 68 -26.60 26.22 -30.74
C ILE A 68 -28.09 26.06 -31.06
N GLU A 69 -28.85 25.35 -30.23
CA GLU A 69 -30.30 25.22 -30.38
C GLU A 69 -31.01 26.56 -30.25
N MET A 70 -30.53 27.45 -29.37
CA MET A 70 -31.09 28.80 -29.20
C MET A 70 -30.72 29.75 -30.33
N ASP A 71 -29.54 29.62 -30.96
CA ASP A 71 -29.14 30.42 -32.11
C ASP A 71 -28.64 29.53 -33.26
N PRO A 72 -29.54 29.11 -34.17
CA PRO A 72 -29.17 28.27 -35.31
C PRO A 72 -28.24 28.98 -36.31
N ASN A 73 -28.07 30.32 -36.24
CA ASN A 73 -27.08 31.01 -37.06
C ASN A 73 -25.64 30.71 -36.59
N LEU A 74 -25.45 30.24 -35.35
CA LEU A 74 -24.14 29.76 -34.87
C LEU A 74 -23.69 28.49 -35.59
N LEU A 75 -24.60 27.58 -35.93
CA LEU A 75 -24.30 26.42 -36.77
C LEU A 75 -23.76 26.84 -38.14
N GLY A 76 -24.38 27.85 -38.76
CA GLY A 76 -23.90 28.41 -40.02
C GLY A 76 -22.49 29.01 -39.91
N LYS A 77 -22.17 29.67 -38.79
CA LYS A 77 -20.82 30.21 -38.53
C LYS A 77 -19.80 29.10 -38.22
N LEU A 78 -20.16 28.11 -37.40
CA LEU A 78 -19.32 26.95 -37.08
C LEU A 78 -19.05 26.09 -38.30
N GLN A 79 -20.03 25.90 -39.18
CA GLN A 79 -19.87 25.17 -40.42
C GLN A 79 -18.88 25.88 -41.35
N ARG A 80 -18.97 27.21 -41.47
CA ARG A 80 -18.01 28.04 -42.23
C ARG A 80 -16.60 27.96 -41.65
N PHE A 81 -16.47 27.99 -40.33
CA PHE A 81 -15.18 27.97 -39.63
C PHE A 81 -14.50 26.60 -39.63
N THR A 82 -15.28 25.53 -39.44
CA THR A 82 -14.75 24.17 -39.24
C THR A 82 -14.56 23.42 -40.56
N PHE A 83 -15.44 23.65 -41.55
CA PHE A 83 -15.38 22.98 -42.84
C PHE A 83 -14.77 23.84 -43.95
N GLY A 84 -14.25 25.03 -43.62
CA GLY A 84 -13.57 25.90 -44.59
C GLY A 84 -14.45 26.31 -45.76
N HIS A 85 -15.78 26.39 -45.57
CA HIS A 85 -16.64 27.01 -46.57
C HIS A 85 -16.41 28.52 -46.51
N GLU A 86 -15.49 28.95 -47.35
CA GLU A 86 -15.11 30.32 -47.68
C GLU A 86 -16.36 31.08 -48.11
N PRO A 87 -16.92 32.01 -47.30
CA PRO A 87 -17.67 33.09 -47.90
C PRO A 87 -16.66 33.94 -48.66
N ASP A 88 -17.01 34.30 -49.89
CA ASP A 88 -16.38 35.28 -50.77
C ASP A 88 -16.29 36.67 -50.09
N LEU A 89 -15.49 36.74 -49.01
CA LEU A 89 -15.23 37.92 -48.21
C LEU A 89 -13.72 38.12 -48.24
N ASP A 90 -13.32 38.88 -49.26
CA ASP A 90 -12.01 39.48 -49.44
C ASP A 90 -11.41 39.94 -48.10
N GLY A 91 -10.47 39.15 -47.57
CA GLY A 91 -9.47 39.66 -46.60
C GLY A 91 -9.51 39.12 -45.17
N ALA A 92 -10.37 38.18 -44.79
CA ALA A 92 -10.32 37.60 -43.43
C ALA A 92 -9.34 36.41 -43.33
N ILE A 93 -8.06 36.71 -43.10
CA ILE A 93 -7.02 35.70 -42.82
C ILE A 93 -7.32 35.05 -41.47
N LEU A 94 -7.83 33.83 -41.51
CA LEU A 94 -8.09 33.03 -40.32
C LEU A 94 -6.87 32.14 -40.04
N PRO A 95 -6.27 32.19 -38.82
CA PRO A 95 -5.03 31.46 -38.57
C PRO A 95 -5.32 29.96 -38.53
N LYS A 96 -4.87 29.25 -39.57
CA LYS A 96 -4.69 27.79 -39.51
C LYS A 96 -3.68 27.53 -38.40
N ALA A 97 -4.13 27.03 -37.26
CA ALA A 97 -3.21 26.53 -36.24
C ALA A 97 -2.31 25.49 -36.92
N SER A 98 -1.00 25.73 -36.86
CA SER A 98 -0.01 24.87 -37.49
C SER A 98 -0.14 23.45 -36.91
N GLU A 99 0.02 22.40 -37.73
CA GLU A 99 0.06 21.02 -37.23
C GLU A 99 1.12 20.86 -36.12
N GLU A 100 2.17 21.68 -36.14
CA GLU A 100 3.18 21.76 -35.09
C GLU A 100 2.64 22.30 -33.76
N GLU A 101 1.77 23.31 -33.78
CA GLU A 101 1.14 23.86 -32.57
C GLU A 101 0.20 22.84 -31.93
N LEU A 102 -0.50 22.06 -32.77
CA LEU A 102 -1.42 21.02 -32.33
C LEU A 102 -0.67 19.79 -31.79
N ALA A 103 0.47 19.45 -32.39
CA ALA A 103 1.39 18.44 -31.88
C ALA A 103 2.04 18.90 -30.55
N ALA A 104 2.43 20.17 -30.43
CA ALA A 104 2.97 20.76 -29.21
C ALA A 104 1.94 20.80 -28.08
N ALA A 105 0.69 21.11 -28.38
CA ALA A 105 -0.39 21.06 -27.40
C ALA A 105 -0.64 19.63 -26.89
N LYS A 106 -0.65 18.63 -27.80
CA LYS A 106 -0.77 17.22 -27.41
C LYS A 106 0.38 16.76 -26.51
N THR A 107 1.63 17.09 -26.87
CA THR A 107 2.80 16.68 -26.08
C THR A 107 2.83 17.36 -24.72
N ALA A 108 2.45 18.64 -24.62
CA ALA A 108 2.29 19.34 -23.35
C ALA A 108 1.23 18.67 -22.46
N LEU A 109 0.10 18.25 -23.05
CA LEU A 109 -0.98 17.58 -22.33
C LEU A 109 -0.55 16.20 -21.81
N PHE A 110 0.21 15.43 -22.61
CA PHE A 110 0.78 14.16 -22.16
C PHE A 110 1.89 14.34 -21.11
N ALA A 111 2.69 15.41 -21.19
CA ALA A 111 3.70 15.73 -20.19
C ALA A 111 3.06 16.10 -18.84
N GLU A 112 1.97 16.86 -18.85
CA GLU A 112 1.17 17.19 -17.66
C GLU A 112 0.57 15.93 -17.02
N LEU A 113 0.01 15.01 -17.83
CA LEU A 113 -0.49 13.72 -17.35
C LEU A 113 0.62 12.84 -16.74
N ASN A 114 1.82 12.88 -17.30
CA ASN A 114 2.95 12.15 -16.74
C ASN A 114 3.49 12.80 -15.46
N ASN A 115 3.43 14.14 -15.34
CA ASN A 115 3.82 14.86 -14.12
C ASN A 115 2.80 14.67 -12.98
N GLN A 116 1.49 14.56 -13.28
CA GLN A 116 0.47 14.29 -12.25
C GLN A 116 0.57 12.89 -11.61
N LYS A 117 1.31 11.94 -12.19
CA LYS A 117 1.66 10.68 -11.53
C LYS A 117 2.54 10.87 -10.27
N GLY A 118 3.00 12.10 -9.99
CA GLY A 118 3.92 12.42 -8.90
C GLY A 118 3.32 12.49 -7.48
N ALA A 119 2.00 12.46 -7.31
CA ALA A 119 1.41 12.41 -5.98
C ALA A 119 1.60 11.01 -5.37
N ARG A 120 2.76 10.79 -4.74
CA ARG A 120 3.11 9.56 -4.01
C ARG A 120 2.09 9.30 -2.88
N LEU A 121 0.99 8.65 -3.23
CA LEU A 121 -0.04 8.19 -2.30
C LEU A 121 0.40 6.96 -1.49
N VAL A 122 1.50 6.32 -1.90
CA VAL A 122 2.11 5.25 -1.13
C VAL A 122 3.04 5.87 -0.09
N PRO A 123 2.80 5.67 1.21
CA PRO A 123 3.66 6.22 2.24
C PRO A 123 5.06 5.61 2.11
N GLN A 124 6.08 6.45 2.35
CA GLN A 124 7.48 6.10 2.08
C GLN A 124 7.96 4.86 2.86
N TRP A 125 7.36 4.58 4.03
CA TRP A 125 7.68 3.40 4.82
C TRP A 125 7.27 2.09 4.11
N VAL A 126 6.13 2.05 3.43
CA VAL A 126 5.69 0.86 2.66
C VAL A 126 6.68 0.58 1.56
N HIS A 127 7.12 1.61 0.83
CA HIS A 127 8.10 1.44 -0.22
C HIS A 127 9.46 0.96 0.31
N ARG A 128 9.88 1.44 1.48
CA ARG A 128 11.11 0.95 2.13
C ARG A 128 10.99 -0.51 2.55
N CYS A 129 9.85 -0.93 3.08
CA CYS A 129 9.66 -2.30 3.55
C CYS A 129 9.35 -3.29 2.40
N ALA A 130 8.78 -2.82 1.28
CA ALA A 130 8.50 -3.62 0.08
C ALA A 130 9.77 -4.02 -0.70
N ARG A 131 10.93 -3.43 -0.42
CA ARG A 131 12.20 -3.86 -1.03
C ARG A 131 12.55 -5.28 -0.58
N THR A 132 12.82 -6.16 -1.54
CA THR A 132 13.14 -7.59 -1.31
C THR A 132 14.28 -7.81 -0.32
N ASN A 133 15.32 -6.97 -0.35
CA ASN A 133 16.43 -7.04 0.60
C ASN A 133 15.98 -6.72 2.03
N ASN A 134 15.20 -5.65 2.21
CA ASN A 134 14.71 -5.25 3.52
C ASN A 134 13.74 -6.28 4.09
N ARG A 135 12.92 -6.90 3.23
CA ARG A 135 12.02 -8.00 3.59
C ARG A 135 12.79 -9.20 4.16
N ARG A 136 13.86 -9.64 3.47
CA ARG A 136 14.71 -10.74 3.96
C ARG A 136 15.35 -10.40 5.30
N VAL A 137 15.85 -9.18 5.47
CA VAL A 137 16.43 -8.72 6.75
C VAL A 137 15.37 -8.70 7.85
N LEU A 138 14.17 -8.18 7.59
CA LEU A 138 13.06 -8.15 8.56
C LEU A 138 12.69 -9.57 9.00
N PHE A 139 12.51 -10.47 8.03
CA PHE A 139 12.18 -11.87 8.26
C PHE A 139 13.25 -12.58 9.08
N VAL A 140 14.52 -12.50 8.67
CA VAL A 140 15.64 -13.14 9.37
C VAL A 140 15.79 -12.56 10.78
N SER A 141 15.66 -11.25 10.95
CA SER A 141 15.72 -10.61 12.27
C SER A 141 14.57 -11.06 13.18
N GLY A 142 13.35 -11.18 12.64
CA GLY A 142 12.18 -11.64 13.37
C GLY A 142 12.30 -13.11 13.79
N CYS A 143 12.71 -13.98 12.87
CA CYS A 143 13.02 -15.38 13.18
C CYS A 143 14.13 -15.51 14.23
N GLY A 144 15.19 -14.70 14.11
CA GLY A 144 16.26 -14.63 15.09
C GLY A 144 15.74 -14.24 16.48
N LEU A 145 14.90 -13.21 16.57
CA LEU A 145 14.26 -12.78 17.83
C LEU A 145 13.41 -13.90 18.44
N LEU A 146 12.64 -14.63 17.63
CA LEU A 146 11.83 -15.76 18.08
C LEU A 146 12.71 -16.90 18.63
N VAL A 147 13.77 -17.26 17.91
CA VAL A 147 14.70 -18.30 18.37
C VAL A 147 15.39 -17.90 19.68
N ILE A 148 15.88 -16.66 19.77
CA ILE A 148 16.49 -16.13 20.99
C ILE A 148 15.48 -16.15 22.14
N THR A 149 14.24 -15.71 21.92
CA THR A 149 13.23 -15.75 22.98
C THR A 149 12.93 -17.15 23.47
N PHE A 150 12.81 -18.14 22.58
CA PHE A 150 12.62 -19.54 22.99
C PHE A 150 13.83 -20.11 23.74
N ILE A 151 15.06 -19.79 23.32
CA ILE A 151 16.27 -20.26 24.00
C ILE A 151 16.37 -19.69 25.42
N PHE A 152 16.18 -18.38 25.58
CA PHE A 152 16.40 -17.70 26.86
C PHE A 152 15.23 -17.83 27.84
N PHE A 153 13.99 -17.90 27.33
CA PHE A 153 12.79 -17.87 28.17
C PHE A 153 11.93 -19.14 28.07
N GLY A 154 12.16 -20.00 27.08
CA GLY A 154 11.34 -21.18 26.83
C GLY A 154 11.74 -22.44 27.60
N ALA A 155 12.89 -22.47 28.28
CA ALA A 155 13.28 -23.64 29.07
C ALA A 155 12.41 -23.77 30.34
N PRO A 156 11.50 -24.76 30.43
CA PRO A 156 10.75 -24.99 31.66
C PRO A 156 11.76 -25.36 32.76
N ARG A 157 11.66 -24.72 33.92
CA ARG A 157 12.37 -25.19 35.11
C ARG A 157 11.93 -26.63 35.32
N ARG A 158 12.84 -27.59 35.07
CA ARG A 158 12.62 -29.01 35.37
C ARG A 158 12.12 -29.08 36.80
N HIS A 159 10.84 -29.41 36.95
CA HIS A 159 10.25 -29.64 38.25
C HIS A 159 10.92 -30.91 38.76
N ARG A 160 11.95 -30.74 39.60
CA ARG A 160 12.67 -31.87 40.19
C ARG A 160 11.60 -32.66 40.96
N PRO A 161 11.28 -33.90 40.55
CA PRO A 161 10.25 -34.65 41.26
C PRO A 161 10.68 -34.75 42.72
N PRO A 162 9.73 -34.64 43.68
CA PRO A 162 10.05 -34.77 45.09
C PRO A 162 10.82 -36.08 45.28
N ARG A 163 12.04 -35.97 45.81
CA ARG A 163 12.93 -37.08 46.09
C ARG A 163 12.16 -38.05 46.97
N ARG A 164 11.67 -39.17 46.39
CA ARG A 164 11.06 -40.27 47.15
C ARG A 164 12.05 -40.61 48.26
N LYS A 165 11.65 -40.43 49.52
CA LYS A 165 12.42 -40.96 50.65
C LYS A 165 12.48 -42.48 50.44
N PRO A 166 13.65 -43.13 50.52
CA PRO A 166 13.71 -44.58 50.46
C PRO A 166 12.86 -45.13 51.62
N ASP A 167 11.95 -46.05 51.30
CA ASP A 167 11.21 -46.82 52.29
C ASP A 167 12.22 -47.46 53.24
N GLU A 168 12.15 -47.06 54.52
CA GLU A 168 12.73 -47.83 55.61
C GLU A 168 11.91 -49.11 55.72
N THR A 169 12.31 -50.16 54.99
CA THR A 169 11.84 -51.51 55.25
C THR A 169 12.41 -51.99 56.58
N PRO A 170 11.59 -52.34 57.58
CA PRO A 170 12.07 -52.92 58.82
C PRO A 170 12.57 -54.35 58.55
N LEU A 171 13.83 -54.62 58.89
CA LEU A 171 14.45 -55.95 58.84
C LEU A 171 13.63 -56.95 59.68
N PRO A 172 13.21 -58.10 59.11
CA PRO A 172 12.53 -59.13 59.87
C PRO A 172 13.53 -59.99 60.64
N GLY A 173 13.23 -60.23 61.92
CA GLY A 173 13.54 -61.48 62.60
C GLY A 173 15.01 -61.72 62.98
N ARG A 174 15.45 -61.04 64.05
CA ARG A 174 16.57 -61.53 64.87
C ARG A 174 16.08 -62.76 65.65
N LEU A 175 16.30 -63.95 65.11
CA LEU A 175 16.13 -65.23 65.81
C LEU A 175 17.04 -65.23 67.04
N LYS A 176 16.44 -65.25 68.23
CA LYS A 176 17.12 -65.61 69.48
C LYS A 176 17.30 -67.13 69.48
N MET A 177 18.55 -67.56 69.50
CA MET A 177 18.98 -68.80 70.17
C MET A 177 20.00 -68.38 71.22
#